data_AF-A0A7G2ILM4-F1
#
_entry.id   AF-A0A7G2ILM4-F1
#
_cell.length_a   1.000
_cell.length_b   1.000
_cell.length_c   1.000
_cell.angle_alpha   90.00
_cell.angle_beta   90.00
_cell.angle_gamma   90.00
#
_symmetry.space_group_name_H-M   'P 1'
#
loop_
_entity.id
_entity.type
_entity.pdbx_description
1 polymer ?
#
loop_
_entity_poly.entity_id
_entity_poly.type
_entity_poly.pdbx_seq_one_letter_code
_entity_poly.pdbx_strand_id
1 'polypeptide(L)' 'MFDFLTDKETVHQIEEIAAGTQTQMGGHGGGDYYLMDRFIHAVMANDQNMILSGPDESLESHLMVFAAERARKENSLVTL' A
#
# COMPACT_ATOMS: atom_id res chain seq x y z
N MET A 1 -12.87 -9.52 -2.21
CA MET A 1 -11.61 -9.91 -2.87
C MET A 1 -11.85 -9.96 -4.37
N PHE A 2 -11.03 -9.27 -5.15
CA PHE A 2 -11.16 -9.17 -6.60
C PHE A 2 -10.09 -10.01 -7.30
N ASP A 3 -10.49 -10.84 -8.26
CA ASP A 3 -9.60 -11.65 -9.09
C ASP A 3 -9.39 -10.97 -10.45
N PHE A 4 -8.21 -10.41 -10.65
CA PHE A 4 -7.83 -9.70 -11.87
C PHE A 4 -7.68 -10.62 -13.10
N LEU A 5 -7.49 -11.93 -12.91
CA LEU A 5 -7.37 -12.89 -14.01
C LEU A 5 -8.74 -13.24 -14.61
N THR A 6 -9.75 -13.41 -13.76
CA THR A 6 -11.10 -13.79 -14.19
C THR A 6 -12.11 -12.65 -14.20
N ASP A 7 -11.72 -11.46 -13.73
CA ASP A 7 -12.57 -10.27 -13.59
C ASP A 7 -13.78 -10.52 -12.67
N LYS A 8 -13.58 -11.35 -11.63
CA LYS A 8 -14.62 -11.76 -10.69
C LYS A 8 -14.37 -11.17 -9.30
N GLU A 9 -15.46 -10.77 -8.66
CA GLU A 9 -15.44 -10.34 -7.28
C GLU A 9 -16.06 -11.40 -6.36
N THR A 10 -15.38 -11.68 -5.24
CA THR A 10 -15.91 -12.52 -4.16
C THR A 10 -16.05 -11.68 -2.89
N VAL A 11 -17.25 -11.60 -2.34
CA VAL A 11 -17.52 -10.91 -1.08
C VAL A 11 -17.57 -11.94 0.05
N HIS A 12 -16.71 -11.76 1.05
CA HIS A 12 -16.75 -12.56 2.27
C HIS A 12 -17.44 -11.74 3.36
N GLN A 13 -18.52 -12.28 3.91
CA GLN A 13 -19.09 -11.71 5.13
C GLN A 13 -18.23 -12.13 6.31
N ILE A 14 -17.73 -11.15 7.04
CA ILE A 14 -16.92 -11.35 8.25
C ILE A 14 -17.80 -10.98 9.43
N GLU A 15 -17.75 -11.76 10.50
CA GLU A 15 -18.42 -11.40 11.74
C GLU A 15 -17.81 -10.10 12.30
N GLU A 16 -18.68 -9.16 12.66
CA GLU A 16 -18.25 -7.89 13.23
C GLU A 16 -17.57 -8.15 14.57
N ILE A 17 -16.28 -7.81 14.65
CA ILE A 17 -15.52 -7.94 15.88
C ILE A 17 -15.98 -6.82 16.82
N ALA A 18 -16.43 -7.18 18.03
CA ALA A 18 -16.99 -6.23 18.99
C ALA A 18 -16.09 -4.99 19.18
N ALA A 19 -16.69 -3.80 19.06
CA ALA A 19 -15.98 -2.53 19.21
C ALA A 19 -15.12 -2.51 20.51
N GLY A 20 -13.83 -2.19 20.37
CA GLY A 20 -12.87 -2.16 21.49
C GLY A 20 -12.02 -3.42 21.69
N THR A 21 -12.16 -4.45 20.85
CA THR A 21 -11.27 -5.63 20.84
C THR A 21 -10.05 -5.50 19.91
N GLN A 22 -10.02 -4.47 19.06
CA GLN A 22 -8.84 -4.07 18.29
C GLN A 22 -7.93 -3.23 19.19
N THR A 23 -6.69 -3.66 19.43
CA THR A 23 -5.71 -2.85 20.18
C THR A 23 -5.17 -1.72 19.30
N GLN A 24 -4.59 -0.69 19.91
CA GLN A 24 -4.36 0.66 19.32
C GLN A 24 -3.38 0.73 18.13
N MET A 25 -2.81 -0.40 17.75
CA MET A 25 -1.95 -0.65 16.60
C MET A 25 -2.66 -1.50 15.53
N GLY A 26 -3.97 -1.71 15.66
CA GLY A 26 -4.73 -2.72 14.91
C GLY A 26 -5.24 -2.24 13.55
N GLY A 27 -5.36 -3.16 12.61
CA GLY A 27 -5.40 -2.86 11.17
C GLY A 27 -4.02 -3.09 10.59
N HIS A 28 -3.36 -2.05 10.09
CA HIS A 28 -2.02 -2.14 9.49
C HIS A 28 -0.88 -2.26 10.52
N GLY A 29 -1.11 -2.88 11.69
CA GLY A 29 -0.05 -3.16 12.68
C GLY A 29 0.70 -1.94 13.22
N GLY A 30 0.11 -0.75 13.13
CA GLY A 30 0.75 0.53 13.45
C GLY A 30 1.68 1.10 12.38
N GLY A 31 1.74 0.49 11.20
CA GLY A 31 2.50 1.02 10.06
C GLY A 31 2.09 2.45 9.71
N ASP A 32 0.78 2.73 9.69
CA ASP A 32 0.26 4.07 9.40
C ASP A 32 0.70 5.10 10.46
N TYR A 33 0.74 4.69 11.73
CA TYR A 33 1.20 5.54 12.82
C TYR A 33 2.67 5.92 12.63
N TYR A 34 3.54 4.93 12.42
CA TYR A 34 4.98 5.19 12.27
C TYR A 34 5.33 5.92 10.98
N LEU A 35 4.54 5.72 9.92
CA LEU A 35 4.68 6.49 8.68
C LEU A 35 4.44 7.98 8.93
N MET A 36 3.35 8.31 9.63
CA MET A 36 3.04 9.70 9.98
C MET A 36 4.00 10.29 11.00
N ASP A 37 4.36 9.52 12.04
CA ASP A 37 5.36 9.91 13.04
C ASP A 37 6.69 10.31 12.36
N ARG A 38 7.17 9.48 11.44
CA ARG A 38 8.42 9.74 10.72
C ARG A 38 8.31 10.97 9.81
N PHE A 39 7.19 11.12 9.10
CA PHE A 39 6.94 12.28 8.25
C PHE A 39 7.01 13.60 9.03
N ILE A 40 6.34 13.66 10.20
CA ILE A 40 6.34 14.85 11.05
C ILE A 40 7.76 15.18 11.52
N HIS A 41 8.51 14.18 11.98
CA HIS A 41 9.89 14.39 12.43
C HIS A 41 10.81 14.90 11.30
N ALA A 42 10.66 14.38 10.07
CA ALA A 42 11.41 14.84 8.90
C ALA A 42 11.15 16.32 8.59
N VAL A 43 9.88 16.74 8.64
CA VAL A 43 9.49 18.14 8.43
C VAL A 43 10.03 19.05 9.53
N MET A 44 9.92 18.63 10.80
CA MET A 44 10.43 19.40 11.95
C MET A 44 11.95 19.58 11.90
N ALA A 45 12.68 18.56 11.45
CA ALA A 45 14.13 18.59 11.30
C ALA A 45 14.58 19.31 10.02
N ASN A 46 13.65 19.59 9.09
CA ASN A 46 13.95 20.01 7.73
C ASN A 46 14.97 19.06 7.04
N ASP A 47 14.79 17.75 7.25
CA ASP A 47 15.67 16.70 6.74
C ASP A 47 14.87 15.60 6.04
N GLN A 48 14.92 15.62 4.70
CA GLN A 48 14.23 14.66 3.86
C GLN A 48 14.82 13.25 3.95
N ASN A 49 16.09 13.09 4.37
CA ASN A 49 16.74 11.78 4.46
C ASN A 49 16.12 10.88 5.54
N MET A 50 15.26 11.45 6.40
CA MET A 50 14.48 10.70 7.38
C MET A 50 13.35 9.89 6.72
N ILE A 51 12.99 10.15 5.46
CA ILE A 51 11.98 9.43 4.69
C ILE A 51 12.68 8.45 3.74
N LEU A 52 12.43 7.16 3.93
CA LEU A 52 13.08 6.09 3.15
C LEU A 52 12.42 5.85 1.78
N SER A 53 11.12 6.12 1.68
CA SER A 53 10.33 5.97 0.45
C SER A 53 9.78 7.34 0.04
N GLY A 54 10.56 8.04 -0.76
CA GLY A 54 10.25 9.37 -1.25
C GLY A 54 9.46 9.35 -2.56
N PRO A 55 9.51 10.47 -3.30
CA PRO A 55 8.83 10.58 -4.60
C PRO A 55 9.32 9.57 -5.65
N ASP A 56 10.60 9.20 -5.62
CA ASP A 56 11.20 8.31 -6.61
C ASP A 56 10.69 6.87 -6.45
N GLU A 57 10.71 6.33 -5.23
CA GLU A 57 10.15 5.00 -4.91
C GLU A 57 8.63 4.97 -5.17
N SER A 58 7.95 6.09 -4.90
CA SER A 58 6.52 6.24 -5.20
C SER A 58 6.26 6.18 -6.70
N LEU A 59 7.05 6.88 -7.52
CA LEU A 59 6.93 6.85 -8.97
C LEU A 59 7.22 5.46 -9.55
N GLU A 60 8.28 4.80 -9.07
CA GLU A 60 8.63 3.44 -9.47
C GLU A 60 7.47 2.47 -9.21
N SER A 61 6.85 2.56 -8.03
CA SER A 61 5.69 1.74 -7.68
C SER A 61 4.50 1.95 -8.63
N HIS A 62 4.23 3.19 -9.05
CA HIS A 62 3.16 3.48 -10.02
C HIS A 62 3.48 2.93 -11.41
N LEU A 63 4.72 3.09 -11.88
CA LEU A 63 5.16 2.54 -13.16
C LEU A 63 5.05 1.01 -13.18
N MET A 64 5.39 0.36 -12.07
CA MET A 64 5.25 -1.09 -11.90
C MET A 64 3.79 -1.54 -12.02
N VAL A 65 2.84 -0.81 -11.44
CA VAL A 65 1.40 -1.12 -11.58
C VAL A 65 0.96 -1.04 -13.05
N PHE A 66 1.41 -0.03 -13.80
CA PHE A 66 1.07 0.07 -15.22
C PHE A 66 1.70 -1.04 -16.06
N ALA A 67 2.95 -1.40 -15.80
CA ALA A 67 3.61 -2.52 -16.46
C ALA A 67 2.90 -3.85 -16.16
N ALA A 68 2.49 -4.07 -14.90
CA ALA A 68 1.74 -5.26 -14.49
C ALA A 68 0.37 -5.36 -15.18
N GLU A 69 -0.39 -4.26 -15.25
CA GLU A 69 -1.68 -4.26 -15.95
C GLU A 69 -1.54 -4.50 -17.46
N ARG A 70 -0.46 -3.98 -18.06
CA ARG A 70 -0.14 -4.27 -19.46
C ARG A 70 0.21 -5.75 -19.66
N ALA A 71 1.07 -6.30 -18.81
CA ALA A 71 1.45 -7.71 -18.84
C ALA A 71 0.22 -8.63 -18.72
N ARG A 72 -0.72 -8.31 -17.83
CA ARG A 72 -1.99 -9.04 -17.65
C ARG A 72 -2.84 -9.04 -18.92
N LYS A 73 -2.98 -7.89 -19.58
CA LYS A 73 -3.80 -7.74 -20.79
C LYS A 73 -3.20 -8.41 -22.01
N GLU A 74 -1.88 -8.30 -22.17
CA GLU A 74 -1.16 -8.82 -23.33
C GLU A 74 -0.68 -10.26 -23.13
N ASN A 75 -0.81 -10.81 -21.92
CA ASN A 75 -0.28 -12.11 -21.51
C ASN A 75 1.23 -12.24 -21.87
N SER A 76 2.00 -11.21 -21.52
CA SER A 76 3.39 -11.03 -21.94
C SER A 76 4.27 -10.52 -20.79
N LEU A 77 5.59 -10.67 -20.93
CA LEU A 77 6.56 -10.05 -20.03
C LEU A 77 6.76 -8.58 -20.41
N VAL A 78 6.57 -7.67 -19.45
CA VAL A 78 6.85 -6.24 -19.60
C VAL A 78 7.99 -5.86 -18.67
N THR A 79 9.03 -5.22 -19.20
CA THR A 79 10.21 -4.76 -18.43
C THR A 79 10.03 -3.27 -18.05
N LEU A 80 10.53 -2.90 -16.87
CA LEU A 80 10.60 -1.52 -16.37
C LEU A 80 11.92 -0.86 -16.74
#